data_AF-A0A2G9PZY8-F1
#
_entry.id   AF-A0A2G9PZY8-F1
#
_cell.length_a   1.000
_cell.length_b   1.000
_cell.length_c   1.000
_cell.angle_alpha   90.00
_cell.angle_beta   90.00
_cell.angle_gamma   90.00
#
_symmetry.space_group_name_H-M   'P 1'
#
loop_
_entity.id
_entity.type
_entity.pdbx_description
1 polymer ?
#
loop_
_entity_poly.entity_id
_entity_poly.type
_entity_poly.pdbx_seq_one_letter_code
_entity_poly.pdbx_strand_id
1 'polypeptide(L)' 'MVLKTFNVHEEVYKKFSGFCKAHGLSMSKQVDMFMQTMVEEDPEVREDYLEKLERLRKGRFIRVENFAKRYG' A
#
# COMPACT_ATOMS: atom_id res chain seq x y z
N MET A 1 19.03 4.77 -8.87
CA MET A 1 18.70 3.36 -8.57
C MET A 1 19.86 2.49 -9.01
N VAL A 2 20.29 1.55 -8.16
CA VAL A 2 21.36 0.59 -8.47
C VAL A 2 20.71 -0.73 -8.88
N LEU A 3 21.18 -1.38 -9.95
CA LEU A 3 20.70 -2.70 -10.34
C LEU A 3 21.09 -3.72 -9.26
N LYS A 4 20.11 -4.40 -8.67
CA LYS A 4 20.32 -5.47 -7.70
C LYS A 4 19.87 -6.79 -8.31
N THR A 5 20.74 -7.79 -8.22
CA THR A 5 20.45 -9.16 -8.63
C THR A 5 20.44 -10.05 -7.40
N PHE A 6 19.42 -10.88 -7.27
CA PHE A 6 19.28 -11.85 -6.19
C PHE A 6 18.52 -13.06 -6.75
N ASN A 7 18.78 -14.22 -6.17
CA ASN A 7 18.09 -15.45 -6.56
C ASN A 7 16.81 -15.59 -5.75
N VAL A 8 15.71 -15.92 -6.43
CA VAL A 8 14.40 -16.21 -5.85
C VAL A 8 13.85 -17.46 -6.51
N HIS A 9 13.07 -18.24 -5.76
CA HIS A 9 12.39 -19.40 -6.31
C HIS A 9 11.45 -18.99 -7.45
N GLU A 10 11.53 -19.71 -8.58
CA GLU A 10 10.78 -19.39 -9.79
C GLU A 10 9.27 -19.33 -9.55
N GLU A 11 8.72 -20.25 -8.76
CA GLU A 11 7.30 -20.28 -8.44
C GLU A 11 6.85 -19.04 -7.64
N VAL A 12 7.67 -18.61 -6.67
CA VAL A 12 7.41 -17.44 -5.84
C VAL A 12 7.43 -16.18 -6.71
N TYR A 13 8.44 -16.07 -7.57
CA TYR A 13 8.55 -14.97 -8.53
C TYR A 13 7.34 -14.90 -9.47
N LYS A 14 6.90 -16.03 -10.04
CA LYS A 14 5.72 -16.09 -10.92
C LYS A 14 4.45 -15.64 -10.20
N LYS A 15 4.21 -16.14 -8.99
CA LYS A 15 3.04 -15.75 -8.18
C LYS A 15 3.06 -14.25 -7.85
N PHE A 16 4.19 -13.75 -7.37
CA PHE A 16 4.32 -12.35 -6.97
C PHE A 16 4.26 -11.37 -8.15
N SER A 17 4.91 -11.72 -9.27
CA SER A 17 4.84 -10.91 -10.50
C SER A 17 3.43 -10.88 -11.08
N GLY A 18 2.70 -12.01 -11.04
CA GLY A 18 1.28 -12.07 -11.42
C GLY A 18 0.40 -11.18 -10.55
N PHE A 19 0.59 -11.23 -9.22
CA PHE A 19 -0.08 -10.34 -8.27
C PHE A 19 0.19 -8.87 -8.58
N CYS A 20 1.45 -8.47 -8.76
CA CYS A 20 1.81 -7.09 -9.06
C CYS A 20 1.11 -6.60 -10.34
N LYS A 21 1.10 -7.41 -11.40
CA LYS A 21 0.44 -7.08 -12.66
C LYS A 21 -1.08 -6.93 -12.51
N ALA A 22 -1.73 -7.85 -11.80
CA ALA A 22 -3.18 -7.83 -11.60
C ALA A 22 -3.65 -6.56 -10.85
N HIS A 23 -2.81 -6.00 -9.98
CA HIS A 23 -3.11 -4.79 -9.21
C HIS A 23 -2.49 -3.50 -9.79
N GLY A 24 -1.87 -3.55 -10.98
CA GLY A 24 -1.22 -2.39 -11.59
C GLY A 24 -0.01 -1.86 -10.80
N LEU A 25 0.64 -2.73 -10.02
CA LEU A 25 1.76 -2.39 -9.16
C LEU A 25 3.10 -2.62 -9.87
N SER A 26 4.05 -1.71 -9.65
CA SER A 26 5.44 -1.90 -10.08
C SER A 26 6.14 -2.89 -9.15
N MET A 27 6.66 -3.98 -9.72
CA MET A 27 7.33 -5.03 -8.95
C MET A 27 8.59 -4.54 -8.24
N SER A 28 9.40 -3.70 -8.90
CA SER A 28 10.60 -3.12 -8.28
C SER A 28 10.25 -2.23 -7.08
N LYS A 29 9.17 -1.45 -7.19
CA LYS A 29 8.67 -0.61 -6.09
C LYS A 29 8.17 -1.44 -4.92
N GLN A 30 7.52 -2.57 -5.18
CA GLN A 30 7.05 -3.47 -4.12
C GLN A 30 8.19 -4.16 -3.39
N VAL A 31 9.23 -4.59 -4.11
CA VAL A 31 10.44 -5.16 -3.50
C VAL A 31 11.16 -4.12 -2.65
N ASP A 32 11.32 -2.90 -3.14
CA ASP A 32 11.96 -1.81 -2.41
C ASP A 32 11.18 -1.44 -1.13
N MET A 33 9.85 -1.32 -1.24
CA MET A 33 8.98 -1.05 -0.09
C MET A 33 9.03 -2.19 0.93
N PHE A 34 9.04 -3.45 0.48
CA PHE A 34 9.21 -4.59 1.36
C PHE A 34 10.55 -4.51 2.11
N MET A 35 11.66 -4.25 1.41
CA MET A 35 12.98 -4.10 2.04
C MET A 35 13.00 -2.95 3.06
N GLN A 36 12.37 -1.82 2.75
CA GLN A 36 12.21 -0.70 3.68
C GLN A 36 11.46 -1.13 4.94
N THR A 37 10.31 -1.78 4.80
CA THR A 37 9.50 -2.24 5.95
C THR A 37 10.20 -3.27 6.84
N MET A 38 11.20 -3.99 6.31
CA MET A 38 11.97 -4.96 7.08
C MET A 38 13.17 -4.34 7.81
N VAL A 39 13.62 -3.15 7.39
CA VAL A 39 14.81 -2.47 7.93
C VAL A 39 14.46 -1.27 8.79
N GLU A 40 13.30 -0.63 8.55
CA GLU A 40 12.77 0.42 9.42
C GLU A 40 12.28 -0.21 10.74
N GLU A 41 12.87 0.22 11.88
CA GLU A 41 12.49 -0.22 13.23
C GLU A 41 11.10 0.29 13.59
N ASP A 42 10.09 -0.58 13.46
CA ASP A 42 8.66 -0.27 13.54
C ASP A 42 8.24 0.83 12.55
N PRO A 43 7.13 0.70 11.81
CA PRO A 43 6.62 1.85 11.06
C PRO A 43 6.27 2.93 12.08
N GLU A 44 7.15 3.94 12.22
CA GLU A 44 6.85 5.15 13.00
C GLU A 44 5.51 5.65 12.48
N VAL A 45 4.49 5.51 13.32
CA VAL A 45 3.13 5.76 12.89
C VAL A 45 3.07 7.24 12.52
N ARG A 46 2.94 7.52 11.22
CA ARG A 46 2.92 8.91 10.76
C ARG A 46 1.80 9.66 11.49
N GLU A 47 2.17 10.69 12.25
CA GLU A 47 1.24 11.43 13.08
C GLU A 47 0.05 12.00 12.27
N ASP A 48 0.31 12.38 11.01
CA ASP A 48 -0.73 12.87 10.09
C ASP A 48 -1.79 11.81 9.74
N TYR A 49 -1.40 10.53 9.72
CA TYR A 49 -2.34 9.41 9.52
C TYR A 49 -3.18 9.17 10.77
N LEU A 50 -2.59 9.26 11.97
CA LEU A 50 -3.33 9.15 13.23
C LEU A 50 -4.35 10.28 13.37
N GLU A 51 -3.97 11.51 13.04
CA GLU A 51 -4.89 12.64 13.04
C GLU A 51 -6.08 12.44 12.09
N LYS A 52 -5.82 11.96 10.86
CA LYS A 52 -6.89 11.65 9.89
C LYS A 52 -7.84 10.58 10.44
N LEU A 53 -7.30 9.51 11.02
CA LEU A 53 -8.09 8.44 11.63
C LEU A 53 -8.93 8.93 12.80
N GLU A 54 -8.37 9.78 13.66
CA GLU A 54 -9.09 10.39 14.78
C GLU A 54 -10.23 11.32 14.31
N ARG A 55 -9.97 12.14 13.28
CA ARG A 55 -11.01 12.97 12.66
C ARG A 55 -12.12 12.12 12.06
N LEU A 56 -11.78 11.00 11.43
CA LEU A 56 -12.78 10.07 10.90
C LEU A 56 -13.59 9.45 12.04
N ARG A 57 -12.95 8.91 13.09
CA ARG A 57 -13.65 8.30 14.25
C ARG A 57 -14.63 9.25 14.94
N LYS A 58 -14.25 10.53 15.05
CA LYS A 58 -15.09 11.59 15.64
C LYS A 58 -16.10 12.20 14.67
N GLY A 59 -15.97 11.87 13.38
CA GLY A 59 -16.82 12.39 12.31
C GLY A 59 -18.26 11.86 12.41
N ARG A 60 -19.23 12.77 12.24
CA ARG A 60 -20.62 12.38 12.01
C ARG A 60 -20.82 12.15 10.52
N PHE A 61 -20.73 10.90 10.09
CA PHE A 61 -20.94 10.54 8.70
C PHE A 61 -22.42 10.39 8.40
N ILE A 62 -22.84 10.98 7.28
CA ILE A 62 -24.14 10.72 6.70
C ILE A 62 -24.06 9.44 5.85
N ARG A 63 -25.08 8.60 5.92
CA ARG A 63 -25.19 7.47 5.01
C ARG A 63 -25.51 8.02 3.62
N VAL A 64 -24.65 7.73 2.66
CA VAL A 64 -24.84 8.12 1.26
C VAL A 64 -25.21 6.88 0.47
N GLU A 65 -26.46 6.84 -0.04
CA GLU A 65 -26.95 5.70 -0.84
C GLU A 65 -26.40 5.72 -2.27
N ASN A 66 -26.10 6.90 -2.80
CA ASN A 66 -25.51 7.07 -4.12
C ASN A 66 -24.58 8.29 -4.13
N PHE A 67 -23.28 8.05 -4.29
CA PHE A 67 -22.25 9.09 -4.27
C PHE A 67 -22.30 9.99 -5.51
N ALA A 68 -22.62 9.44 -6.69
CA ALA A 68 -22.73 10.22 -7.92
C ALA A 68 -23.88 11.23 -7.85
N LYS A 69 -25.00 10.86 -7.23
CA LYS A 69 -26.12 11.80 -7.02
C LYS A 69 -25.81 12.90 -6.00
N ARG A 70 -24.90 12.63 -5.05
CA ARG A 70 -24.61 13.52 -3.91
C ARG A 70 -23.44 14.48 -4.18
N TYR A 71 -22.46 14.05 -4.99
CA TYR A 71 -21.19 14.74 -5.20
C TYR A 71 -20.77 14.85 -6.68
N GLY A 72 -21.57 14.32 -7.61
CA GLY A 72 -21.37 14.42 -9.06
C GLY A 72 -22.18 15.53 -9.69
#